data_AF-A0A6N6KPA2-F1
#
_entry.id   AF-A0A6N6KPA2-F1
#
_cell.length_a   1.000
_cell.length_b   1.000
_cell.length_c   1.000
_cell.angle_alpha   90.00
_cell.angle_beta   90.00
_cell.angle_gamma   90.00
#
_symmetry.space_group_name_H-M   'P 1'
#
loop_
_entity.id
_entity.type
_entity.pdbx_description
1 polymer ?
#
loop_
_entity_poly.entity_id
_entity_poly.type
_entity_poly.pdbx_seq_one_letter_code
_entity_poly.pdbx_strand_id
1 'polypeptide(L)'
;IPQRAYAFMRDLEIECHKLAIPITTRHNEVGPGQYEFAPMFEDVNVAVDHNQLLMDLMDRVAQKHKLRVLLHEKPFAGVNGSGKHNNWSMATNTGKNLLSPGEIPGKNLQFLTFFANTIQAVYKHADLLRASVASSSNDHRLGANEAPPAIISVFIGETLTRVLEEVRKGEVTDSMDVKKVLDLLSKIPSLEKDNTDRNRTSPFAFTGNKFEIRMVGSSMNCAAPMTIMNTIVGKQLEEFYADVQGYMKSEGIKAQTAALKVIQQYINEFQPILFEGDGYSDEWKEEAASRGLSNFPNTPDALDAYVNDSSIAVFDHSGVYSPKELEAHYEVMLENYILKVQIEARVMGEICLNHVMPAAIKYQNVLARNIKHLKDIGLPEEDYEAQLKDVKRISYFVHELKNNVKAMVDERKIANKLEDASEKAKAYCNKVKPYMDTIRYAADKLELIIDDKDWPMVKYREMMFIR
;
A
#
# COMPACT_ATOMS: atom_id res chain seq x y z
N ILE A 1 -21.98 -10.91 7.21
CA ILE A 1 -22.33 -9.85 6.23
C ILE A 1 -23.79 -9.41 6.44
N PRO A 2 -24.08 -8.11 6.62
CA PRO A 2 -25.46 -7.59 6.70
C PRO A 2 -26.29 -7.89 5.44
N GLN A 3 -27.61 -8.07 5.56
CA GLN A 3 -28.47 -8.51 4.45
C GLN A 3 -28.42 -7.59 3.23
N ARG A 4 -28.38 -6.27 3.43
CA ARG A 4 -28.30 -5.28 2.34
C ARG A 4 -26.97 -5.37 1.56
N ALA A 5 -25.86 -5.56 2.27
CA ALA A 5 -24.55 -5.75 1.65
C ALA A 5 -24.48 -7.10 0.93
N TYR A 6 -25.03 -8.16 1.52
CA TYR A 6 -25.08 -9.48 0.90
C TYR A 6 -25.89 -9.48 -0.41
N ALA A 7 -27.01 -8.75 -0.47
CA ALA A 7 -27.79 -8.58 -1.69
C ALA A 7 -26.97 -7.90 -2.79
N PHE A 8 -26.25 -6.82 -2.46
CA PHE A 8 -25.30 -6.17 -3.39
C PHE A 8 -24.22 -7.13 -3.88
N MET A 9 -23.59 -7.89 -2.97
CA MET A 9 -22.53 -8.83 -3.31
C MET A 9 -22.99 -9.92 -4.28
N ARG A 10 -24.22 -10.42 -4.09
CA ARG A 10 -24.81 -11.45 -4.94
C ARG A 10 -25.09 -10.91 -6.34
N ASP A 11 -25.67 -9.72 -6.42
CA ASP A 11 -25.99 -9.11 -7.71
C ASP A 11 -24.69 -8.72 -8.45
N LEU A 12 -23.65 -8.26 -7.74
CA LEU A 12 -22.33 -7.99 -8.32
C LEU A 12 -21.69 -9.27 -8.88
N GLU A 13 -21.67 -10.36 -8.12
CA GLU A 13 -21.13 -11.65 -8.57
C GLU A 13 -21.82 -12.15 -9.85
N ILE A 14 -23.15 -12.01 -9.94
CA ILE A 14 -23.92 -12.35 -11.14
C ILE A 14 -23.46 -11.51 -12.33
N GLU A 15 -23.30 -10.20 -12.17
CA GLU A 15 -22.81 -9.33 -13.25
C GLU A 15 -21.35 -9.64 -13.64
N CYS A 16 -20.51 -10.00 -12.68
CA CYS A 16 -19.12 -10.41 -12.93
C CYS A 16 -19.05 -11.68 -13.77
N HIS A 17 -19.84 -12.70 -13.44
CA HIS A 17 -19.90 -13.94 -14.21
C HIS A 17 -20.42 -13.75 -15.64
N LYS A 18 -21.36 -12.82 -15.87
CA LYS A 18 -21.79 -12.45 -17.23
C LYS A 18 -20.66 -11.88 -18.08
N LEU A 19 -19.66 -11.25 -17.45
CA LEU A 19 -18.48 -10.68 -18.10
C LEU A 19 -17.24 -11.57 -17.95
N ALA A 20 -17.44 -12.86 -17.59
CA ALA A 20 -16.37 -13.84 -17.42
C ALA A 20 -15.33 -13.53 -16.33
N ILE A 21 -15.61 -12.58 -15.42
CA ILE A 21 -14.74 -12.33 -14.26
C ILE A 21 -14.95 -13.47 -13.25
N PRO A 22 -13.91 -14.26 -12.92
CA PRO A 22 -14.06 -15.50 -12.16
C PRO A 22 -14.00 -15.25 -10.64
N ILE A 23 -14.90 -14.42 -10.10
CA ILE A 23 -15.03 -14.21 -8.65
C ILE A 23 -15.32 -15.55 -7.97
N THR A 24 -14.55 -15.89 -6.93
CA THR A 24 -14.74 -17.13 -6.17
C THR A 24 -14.98 -16.88 -4.70
N THR A 25 -14.30 -15.89 -4.13
CA THR A 25 -14.37 -15.61 -2.69
C THR A 25 -14.92 -14.22 -2.46
N ARG A 26 -15.77 -14.09 -1.45
CA ARG A 26 -16.21 -12.82 -0.89
C ARG A 26 -16.46 -12.95 0.61
N HIS A 27 -15.97 -12.00 1.40
CA HIS A 27 -16.18 -12.00 2.84
C HIS A 27 -16.20 -10.60 3.44
N ASN A 28 -16.56 -10.51 4.71
CA ASN A 28 -16.31 -9.32 5.52
C ASN A 28 -14.81 -9.18 5.74
N GLU A 29 -14.36 -7.94 5.81
CA GLU A 29 -13.05 -7.58 6.34
C GLU A 29 -13.13 -7.14 7.80
N VAL A 30 -11.98 -6.82 8.40
CA VAL A 30 -11.86 -6.37 9.80
C VAL A 30 -12.62 -5.07 10.05
N GLY A 31 -12.58 -4.12 9.12
CA GLY A 31 -13.25 -2.83 9.24
C GLY A 31 -14.80 -2.89 9.12
N PRO A 32 -15.56 -2.04 9.84
CA PRO A 32 -17.01 -1.96 9.67
C PRO A 32 -17.39 -1.55 8.24
N GLY A 33 -18.27 -2.33 7.60
CA GLY A 33 -18.69 -2.06 6.22
C GLY A 33 -17.59 -2.30 5.17
N GLN A 34 -16.47 -2.91 5.58
CA GLN A 34 -15.38 -3.32 4.70
C GLN A 34 -15.59 -4.77 4.23
N TYR A 35 -15.34 -5.02 2.94
CA TYR A 35 -15.54 -6.32 2.33
C TYR A 35 -14.47 -6.60 1.29
N GLU A 36 -14.22 -7.88 1.03
CA GLU A 36 -13.28 -8.34 0.02
C GLU A 36 -13.99 -9.18 -1.04
N PHE A 37 -13.50 -9.07 -2.29
CA PHE A 37 -13.82 -9.97 -3.39
C PHE A 37 -12.51 -10.43 -4.02
N ALA A 38 -12.32 -11.75 -4.14
CA ALA A 38 -11.16 -12.33 -4.78
C ALA A 38 -11.58 -13.24 -5.95
N PRO A 39 -11.12 -12.94 -7.18
CA PRO A 39 -11.25 -13.84 -8.31
C PRO A 39 -10.18 -14.93 -8.30
N MET A 40 -10.38 -15.97 -9.10
CA MET A 40 -9.30 -16.88 -9.47
C MET A 40 -8.19 -16.11 -10.18
N PHE A 41 -6.95 -16.58 -10.03
CA PHE A 41 -5.83 -16.02 -10.78
C PHE A 41 -6.02 -16.28 -12.29
N GLU A 42 -5.51 -15.36 -13.10
CA GLU A 42 -5.57 -15.40 -14.56
C GLU A 42 -4.24 -14.91 -15.13
N ASP A 43 -4.06 -15.00 -16.44
CA ASP A 43 -2.94 -14.35 -17.12
C ASP A 43 -2.94 -12.85 -16.79
N VAL A 44 -1.76 -12.30 -16.50
CA VAL A 44 -1.62 -10.97 -15.88
C VAL A 44 -2.39 -9.87 -16.62
N ASN A 45 -2.39 -9.89 -17.96
CA ASN A 45 -3.13 -8.91 -18.75
C ASN A 45 -4.64 -9.01 -18.55
N VAL A 46 -5.18 -10.24 -18.60
CA VAL A 46 -6.61 -10.51 -18.39
C VAL A 46 -7.01 -10.16 -16.96
N ALA A 47 -6.20 -10.55 -15.97
CA ALA A 47 -6.46 -10.25 -14.56
C ALA A 47 -6.54 -8.73 -14.29
N VAL A 48 -5.65 -7.95 -14.92
CA VAL A 48 -5.66 -6.48 -14.83
C VAL A 48 -6.93 -5.90 -15.44
N ASP A 49 -7.31 -6.34 -16.65
CA ASP A 49 -8.51 -5.88 -17.34
C ASP A 49 -9.78 -6.23 -16.56
N HIS A 50 -9.87 -7.48 -16.08
CA HIS A 50 -10.96 -7.95 -15.22
C HIS A 50 -11.03 -7.18 -13.91
N ASN A 51 -9.90 -6.82 -13.29
CA ASN A 51 -9.90 -5.98 -12.09
C ASN A 51 -10.47 -4.58 -12.36
N GLN A 52 -10.07 -3.93 -13.46
CA GLN A 52 -10.60 -2.62 -13.83
C GLN A 52 -12.11 -2.67 -14.08
N LEU A 53 -12.56 -3.68 -14.82
CA LEU A 53 -13.98 -3.90 -15.09
C LEU A 53 -14.78 -4.20 -13.81
N LEU A 54 -14.19 -4.97 -12.88
CA LEU A 54 -14.79 -5.24 -11.57
C LEU A 54 -15.02 -3.94 -10.79
N MET A 55 -14.06 -3.01 -10.76
CA MET A 55 -14.24 -1.72 -10.07
C MET A 55 -15.35 -0.87 -10.68
N ASP A 56 -15.48 -0.83 -12.01
CA ASP A 56 -16.59 -0.14 -12.69
C ASP A 56 -17.95 -0.81 -12.36
N LEU A 57 -18.02 -2.14 -12.40
CA LEU A 57 -19.21 -2.90 -12.02
C LEU A 57 -19.61 -2.66 -10.56
N MET A 58 -18.64 -2.63 -9.64
CA MET A 58 -18.88 -2.34 -8.23
C MET A 58 -19.65 -1.03 -8.05
N ASP A 59 -19.26 0.04 -8.75
CA ASP A 59 -19.95 1.32 -8.63
C ASP A 59 -21.38 1.27 -9.21
N ARG A 60 -21.52 0.71 -10.43
CA ARG A 60 -22.83 0.62 -11.11
C ARG A 60 -23.83 -0.23 -10.32
N VAL A 61 -23.39 -1.37 -9.80
CA VAL A 61 -24.25 -2.27 -9.03
C VAL A 61 -24.58 -1.61 -7.69
N ALA A 62 -23.62 -0.99 -7.00
CA ALA A 62 -23.88 -0.34 -5.71
C ALA A 62 -24.97 0.73 -5.80
N GLN A 63 -25.01 1.52 -6.88
CA GLN A 63 -26.07 2.51 -7.11
C GLN A 63 -27.47 1.88 -7.14
N LYS A 64 -27.63 0.68 -7.75
CA LYS A 64 -28.91 -0.06 -7.76
C LYS A 64 -29.36 -0.46 -6.36
N HIS A 65 -28.41 -0.70 -5.45
CA HIS A 65 -28.67 -1.01 -4.04
C HIS A 65 -28.67 0.23 -3.12
N LYS A 66 -28.63 1.44 -3.70
CA LYS A 66 -28.52 2.73 -2.99
C LYS A 66 -27.29 2.80 -2.07
N LEU A 67 -26.22 2.11 -2.45
CA LEU A 67 -24.94 2.07 -1.77
C LEU A 67 -23.91 2.87 -2.57
N ARG A 68 -22.81 3.23 -1.93
CA ARG A 68 -21.61 3.77 -2.59
C ARG A 68 -20.42 2.91 -2.20
N VAL A 69 -19.67 2.42 -3.18
CA VAL A 69 -18.39 1.76 -2.93
C VAL A 69 -17.31 2.82 -2.75
N LEU A 70 -16.52 2.68 -1.69
CA LEU A 70 -15.37 3.55 -1.41
C LEU A 70 -14.10 2.73 -1.66
N LEU A 71 -13.40 3.02 -2.76
CA LEU A 71 -12.12 2.39 -3.09
C LEU A 71 -10.92 3.19 -2.56
N HIS A 72 -11.16 4.28 -1.84
CA HIS A 72 -10.07 5.04 -1.21
C HIS A 72 -9.38 4.15 -0.16
N GLU A 73 -8.05 4.17 -0.13
CA GLU A 73 -7.21 3.29 0.67
C GLU A 73 -7.40 3.51 2.18
N LYS A 74 -7.77 4.73 2.57
CA LYS A 74 -8.08 5.08 3.96
C LYS A 74 -9.33 5.98 4.05
N PRO A 75 -10.53 5.44 3.86
CA PRO A 75 -11.74 6.27 3.78
C PRO A 75 -12.11 6.88 5.14
N PHE A 76 -11.73 6.21 6.23
CA PHE A 76 -12.00 6.65 7.60
C PHE A 76 -10.73 6.54 8.46
N ALA A 77 -10.41 7.60 9.22
CA ALA A 77 -9.25 7.56 10.11
C ALA A 77 -9.52 6.69 11.35
N GLY A 78 -8.48 6.05 11.87
CA GLY A 78 -8.60 5.16 13.03
C GLY A 78 -9.29 3.81 12.76
N VAL A 79 -9.65 3.52 11.50
CA VAL A 79 -10.22 2.24 11.06
C VAL A 79 -9.28 1.59 10.04
N ASN A 80 -9.30 0.26 9.88
CA ASN A 80 -8.49 -0.46 8.88
C ASN A 80 -8.59 0.18 7.48
N GLY A 81 -7.46 0.18 6.76
CA GLY A 81 -7.42 0.64 5.38
C GLY A 81 -7.81 -0.47 4.40
N SER A 82 -8.03 -0.11 3.14
CA SER A 82 -8.35 -1.05 2.05
C SER A 82 -7.16 -1.17 1.09
N GLY A 83 -6.67 -2.40 0.90
CA GLY A 83 -5.61 -2.73 -0.06
C GLY A 83 -6.14 -3.54 -1.25
N LYS A 84 -5.27 -3.82 -2.21
CA LYS A 84 -5.54 -4.71 -3.35
C LYS A 84 -4.34 -5.61 -3.61
N HIS A 85 -4.21 -6.68 -2.84
CA HIS A 85 -3.02 -7.52 -2.91
C HIS A 85 -2.86 -8.15 -4.30
N ASN A 86 -1.64 -8.07 -4.84
CA ASN A 86 -1.32 -8.73 -6.11
C ASN A 86 -0.58 -10.03 -5.81
N ASN A 87 -1.29 -11.15 -6.00
CA ASN A 87 -0.71 -12.48 -5.95
C ASN A 87 -0.05 -12.78 -7.30
N TRP A 88 1.28 -12.80 -7.33
CA TRP A 88 2.11 -12.92 -8.51
C TRP A 88 2.84 -14.27 -8.56
N SER A 89 2.77 -14.93 -9.72
CA SER A 89 3.47 -16.18 -9.99
C SER A 89 3.85 -16.31 -11.45
N MET A 90 4.71 -17.26 -11.77
CA MET A 90 5.14 -17.56 -13.14
C MET A 90 4.88 -19.03 -13.45
N ALA A 91 4.27 -19.30 -14.59
CA ALA A 91 4.04 -20.65 -15.08
C ALA A 91 4.57 -20.83 -16.50
N THR A 92 5.00 -22.05 -16.83
CA THR A 92 5.34 -22.40 -18.21
C THR A 92 4.08 -22.53 -19.07
N ASN A 93 4.23 -22.51 -20.39
CA ASN A 93 3.17 -22.83 -21.36
C ASN A 93 2.59 -24.25 -21.20
N THR A 94 3.22 -25.11 -20.41
CA THR A 94 2.73 -26.45 -20.05
C THR A 94 1.99 -26.49 -18.70
N GLY A 95 1.73 -25.33 -18.09
CA GLY A 95 0.99 -25.21 -16.83
C GLY A 95 1.82 -25.49 -15.58
N LYS A 96 3.15 -25.55 -15.68
CA LYS A 96 4.01 -25.80 -14.52
C LYS A 96 4.35 -24.49 -13.82
N ASN A 97 3.88 -24.33 -12.58
CA ASN A 97 4.27 -23.20 -11.72
C ASN A 97 5.77 -23.31 -11.34
N LEU A 98 6.52 -22.25 -11.62
CA LEU A 98 7.97 -22.14 -11.40
C LEU A 98 8.32 -21.74 -9.96
N LEU A 99 7.36 -21.21 -9.21
CA LEU A 99 7.46 -20.85 -7.80
C LEU A 99 6.84 -21.90 -6.87
N SER A 100 6.39 -23.03 -7.42
CA SER A 100 5.97 -24.16 -6.59
C SER A 100 7.18 -25.02 -6.24
N PRO A 101 7.48 -25.26 -4.95
CA PRO A 101 8.40 -26.32 -4.57
C PRO A 101 7.83 -27.65 -5.10
N GLY A 102 8.68 -28.51 -5.67
CA GLY A 102 8.25 -29.81 -6.18
C GLY A 102 8.62 -30.95 -5.23
N GLU A 103 7.92 -32.08 -5.30
CA GLU A 103 8.30 -33.30 -4.56
C GLU A 103 9.55 -33.98 -5.14
N ILE A 104 10.00 -33.58 -6.34
CA ILE A 104 11.08 -34.23 -7.09
C ILE A 104 12.38 -33.42 -7.00
N PRO A 105 13.53 -34.03 -6.64
CA PRO A 105 14.82 -33.34 -6.47
C PRO A 105 15.23 -32.42 -7.63
N GLY A 106 15.01 -32.80 -8.90
CA GLY A 106 15.32 -31.94 -10.06
C GLY A 106 14.40 -30.73 -10.25
N LYS A 107 13.18 -30.76 -9.69
CA LYS A 107 12.26 -29.60 -9.67
C LYS A 107 12.70 -28.54 -8.63
N ASN A 108 13.51 -28.94 -7.66
CA ASN A 108 13.93 -28.08 -6.56
C ASN A 108 14.97 -27.04 -6.99
N LEU A 109 15.88 -27.37 -7.92
CA LEU A 109 16.82 -26.38 -8.46
C LEU A 109 16.07 -25.31 -9.27
N GLN A 110 15.10 -25.72 -10.10
CA GLN A 110 14.29 -24.78 -10.85
C GLN A 110 13.53 -23.84 -9.92
N PHE A 111 12.85 -24.37 -8.92
CA PHE A 111 12.18 -23.56 -7.90
C PHE A 111 13.17 -22.58 -7.25
N LEU A 112 14.30 -23.07 -6.76
CA LEU A 112 15.30 -22.24 -6.09
C LEU A 112 15.86 -21.15 -7.03
N THR A 113 16.06 -21.45 -8.32
CA THR A 113 16.46 -20.47 -9.33
C THR A 113 15.46 -19.33 -9.42
N PHE A 114 14.18 -19.62 -9.68
CA PHE A 114 13.18 -18.56 -9.85
C PHE A 114 12.89 -17.83 -8.54
N PHE A 115 12.89 -18.55 -7.42
CA PHE A 115 12.71 -18.00 -6.08
C PHE A 115 13.82 -17.00 -5.73
N ALA A 116 15.10 -17.41 -5.80
CA ALA A 116 16.24 -16.54 -5.49
C ALA A 116 16.33 -15.35 -6.46
N ASN A 117 16.07 -15.55 -7.76
CA ASN A 117 16.05 -14.45 -8.73
C ASN A 117 14.92 -13.46 -8.49
N THR A 118 13.75 -13.91 -8.03
CA THR A 118 12.66 -13.00 -7.67
C THR A 118 13.07 -12.10 -6.51
N ILE A 119 13.68 -12.66 -5.47
CA ILE A 119 14.14 -11.91 -4.29
C ILE A 119 15.26 -10.95 -4.69
N GLN A 120 16.22 -11.40 -5.50
CA GLN A 120 17.32 -10.57 -6.01
C GLN A 120 16.80 -9.37 -6.83
N ALA A 121 15.80 -9.59 -7.69
CA ALA A 121 15.19 -8.51 -8.47
C ALA A 121 14.51 -7.47 -7.56
N VAL A 122 13.75 -7.92 -6.56
CA VAL A 122 13.10 -7.04 -5.58
C VAL A 122 14.14 -6.30 -4.74
N TYR A 123 15.25 -6.95 -4.37
CA TYR A 123 16.33 -6.31 -3.64
C TYR A 123 16.99 -5.17 -4.43
N LYS A 124 17.37 -5.43 -5.68
CA LYS A 124 18.01 -4.43 -6.55
C LYS A 124 17.08 -3.25 -6.92
N HIS A 125 15.78 -3.48 -6.96
CA HIS A 125 14.79 -2.52 -7.46
C HIS A 125 13.66 -2.23 -6.45
N ALA A 126 13.96 -2.33 -5.15
CA ALA A 126 13.00 -2.11 -4.07
C ALA A 126 12.33 -0.74 -4.17
N ASP A 127 13.13 0.31 -4.42
CA ASP A 127 12.64 1.69 -4.51
C ASP A 127 11.66 1.88 -5.67
N LEU A 128 11.92 1.26 -6.81
CA LEU A 128 11.03 1.28 -7.97
C LEU A 128 9.72 0.51 -7.69
N LEU A 129 9.80 -0.63 -7.00
CA LEU A 129 8.60 -1.34 -6.56
C LEU A 129 7.77 -0.52 -5.57
N ARG A 130 8.41 0.17 -4.63
CA ARG A 130 7.75 1.12 -3.70
C ARG A 130 7.08 2.27 -4.44
N ALA A 131 7.72 2.81 -5.47
CA ALA A 131 7.19 3.90 -6.31
C ALA A 131 5.93 3.48 -7.08
N SER A 132 5.89 2.23 -7.56
CA SER A 132 4.77 1.70 -8.35
C SER A 132 3.42 1.63 -7.63
N VAL A 133 3.46 1.71 -6.30
CA VAL A 133 2.29 1.70 -5.40
C VAL A 133 2.09 3.03 -4.69
N ALA A 134 2.81 4.08 -5.09
CA ALA A 134 2.72 5.40 -4.50
C ALA A 134 1.47 6.15 -4.99
N SER A 135 0.70 6.70 -4.05
CA SER A 135 -0.43 7.61 -4.32
C SER A 135 -0.78 8.36 -3.04
N SER A 136 -1.38 9.55 -3.18
CA SER A 136 -1.73 10.40 -2.03
C SER A 136 -2.61 9.66 -1.01
N SER A 137 -3.53 8.84 -1.47
CA SER A 137 -4.44 8.06 -0.64
C SER A 137 -3.76 6.86 0.02
N ASN A 138 -2.83 6.19 -0.67
CA ASN A 138 -2.07 5.06 -0.10
C ASN A 138 -1.04 5.52 0.96
N ASP A 139 -0.55 6.76 0.89
CA ASP A 139 0.27 7.37 1.96
C ASP A 139 -0.48 7.39 3.32
N HIS A 140 -1.82 7.47 3.31
CA HIS A 140 -2.62 7.38 4.54
C HIS A 140 -2.84 5.95 5.04
N ARG A 141 -2.52 4.95 4.22
CA ARG A 141 -2.73 3.53 4.52
C ARG A 141 -1.46 2.85 5.00
N LEU A 142 -0.35 3.01 4.27
CA LEU A 142 0.89 2.27 4.54
C LEU A 142 1.44 2.55 5.95
N GLY A 143 1.99 1.51 6.59
CA GLY A 143 2.59 1.58 7.92
C GLY A 143 1.60 1.57 9.09
N ALA A 144 0.32 1.25 8.86
CA ALA A 144 -0.69 1.19 9.92
C ALA A 144 -1.78 0.13 9.65
N ASN A 145 -2.31 -0.46 10.73
CA ASN A 145 -3.51 -1.33 10.72
C ASN A 145 -3.54 -2.36 9.58
N GLU A 146 -2.61 -3.32 9.61
CA GLU A 146 -2.45 -4.42 8.64
C GLU A 146 -1.98 -4.02 7.23
N ALA A 147 -1.72 -2.74 6.97
CA ALA A 147 -1.01 -2.33 5.75
C ALA A 147 0.50 -2.29 5.99
N PRO A 148 1.33 -2.82 5.09
CA PRO A 148 2.80 -2.86 5.27
C PRO A 148 3.42 -1.46 5.33
N PRO A 149 4.60 -1.29 5.97
CA PRO A 149 5.36 -0.05 5.94
C PRO A 149 5.90 0.26 4.54
N ALA A 150 6.45 1.47 4.37
CA ALA A 150 7.07 1.91 3.12
C ALA A 150 8.49 1.33 2.86
N ILE A 151 9.00 0.52 3.80
CA ILE A 151 10.28 -0.18 3.69
C ILE A 151 10.01 -1.49 2.98
N ILE A 152 10.61 -1.72 1.80
CA ILE A 152 10.45 -2.99 1.10
C ILE A 152 11.29 -4.06 1.79
N SER A 153 10.61 -5.10 2.27
CA SER A 153 11.22 -6.31 2.81
C SER A 153 10.50 -7.53 2.27
N VAL A 154 11.22 -8.65 2.28
CA VAL A 154 10.76 -9.91 1.71
C VAL A 154 10.59 -10.93 2.84
N PHE A 155 9.35 -11.39 3.02
CA PHE A 155 9.01 -12.46 3.96
C PHE A 155 8.98 -13.80 3.22
N ILE A 156 9.71 -14.80 3.69
CA ILE A 156 9.74 -16.14 3.06
C ILE A 156 9.41 -17.27 4.03
N GLY A 157 9.26 -16.97 5.31
CA GLY A 157 9.00 -17.96 6.35
C GLY A 157 10.28 -18.59 6.87
N GLU A 158 10.26 -18.99 8.15
CA GLU A 158 11.41 -19.59 8.83
C GLU A 158 11.98 -20.81 8.09
N THR A 159 11.13 -21.67 7.52
CA THR A 159 11.54 -22.89 6.82
C THR A 159 12.43 -22.55 5.62
N LEU A 160 11.99 -21.65 4.75
CA LEU A 160 12.76 -21.26 3.56
C LEU A 160 13.98 -20.42 3.94
N THR A 161 13.88 -19.57 4.98
CA THR A 161 15.04 -18.83 5.52
C THR A 161 16.17 -19.79 5.95
N ARG A 162 15.86 -20.87 6.67
CA ARG A 162 16.86 -21.88 7.05
C ARG A 162 17.48 -22.58 5.84
N VAL A 163 16.66 -22.90 4.84
CA VAL A 163 17.13 -23.54 3.60
C VAL A 163 18.08 -22.62 2.83
N LEU A 164 17.74 -21.33 2.69
CA LEU A 164 18.63 -20.36 2.07
C LEU A 164 19.94 -20.23 2.84
N GLU A 165 19.91 -20.26 4.18
CA GLU A 165 21.11 -20.19 5.01
C GLU A 165 22.00 -21.43 4.87
N GLU A 166 21.41 -22.62 4.72
CA GLU A 166 22.15 -23.86 4.44
C GLU A 166 22.80 -23.82 3.04
N VAL A 167 22.08 -23.35 2.02
CA VAL A 167 22.65 -23.13 0.68
C VAL A 167 23.77 -22.11 0.73
N ARG A 168 23.61 -21.04 1.51
CA ARG A 168 24.60 -19.99 1.67
C ARG A 168 25.90 -20.50 2.29
N LYS A 169 25.81 -21.34 3.33
CA LYS A 169 26.96 -21.91 4.05
C LYS A 169 27.60 -23.12 3.34
N GLY A 170 26.85 -23.81 2.48
CA GLY A 170 27.33 -25.01 1.80
C GLY A 170 28.48 -24.73 0.84
N GLU A 171 29.38 -25.70 0.68
CA GLU A 171 30.34 -25.67 -0.42
C GLU A 171 29.67 -26.15 -1.71
N VAL A 172 29.91 -25.47 -2.82
CA VAL A 172 29.39 -25.85 -4.14
C VAL A 172 30.58 -26.13 -5.05
N THR A 173 31.16 -27.31 -4.89
CA THR A 173 32.38 -27.72 -5.62
C THR A 173 32.08 -28.69 -6.76
N ASP A 174 31.06 -29.54 -6.59
CA ASP A 174 30.77 -30.60 -7.54
C ASP A 174 29.26 -30.93 -7.65
N SER A 175 28.95 -32.03 -8.36
CA SER A 175 27.57 -32.51 -8.51
C SER A 175 26.99 -33.17 -7.26
N MET A 176 27.83 -33.63 -6.32
CA MET A 176 27.35 -34.18 -5.05
C MET A 176 26.79 -33.08 -4.16
N ASP A 177 27.43 -31.91 -4.16
CA ASP A 177 26.95 -30.75 -3.39
C ASP A 177 25.61 -30.25 -3.92
N VAL A 178 25.43 -30.21 -5.24
CA VAL A 178 24.13 -29.94 -5.86
C VAL A 178 23.10 -30.94 -5.34
N LYS A 179 23.41 -32.23 -5.32
CA LYS A 179 22.50 -33.26 -4.83
C LYS A 179 22.10 -33.04 -3.35
N LYS A 180 23.04 -32.66 -2.48
CA LYS A 180 22.75 -32.35 -1.07
C LYS A 180 21.73 -31.23 -0.94
N VAL A 181 21.88 -30.14 -1.69
CA VAL A 181 20.91 -29.02 -1.69
C VAL A 181 19.53 -29.47 -2.18
N LEU A 182 19.49 -30.28 -3.24
CA LEU A 182 18.21 -30.80 -3.75
C LEU A 182 17.52 -31.74 -2.77
N ASP A 183 18.31 -32.53 -2.01
CA ASP A 183 17.83 -33.41 -0.95
C ASP A 183 17.36 -32.64 0.30
N LEU A 184 17.88 -31.44 0.56
CA LEU A 184 17.36 -30.55 1.60
C LEU A 184 16.01 -29.95 1.18
N LEU A 185 15.92 -29.47 -0.06
CA LEU A 185 14.69 -28.89 -0.62
C LEU A 185 13.55 -29.92 -0.71
N SER A 186 13.85 -31.20 -0.95
CA SER A 186 12.83 -32.26 -1.03
C SER A 186 12.26 -32.68 0.33
N LYS A 187 12.92 -32.26 1.43
CA LYS A 187 12.45 -32.49 2.81
C LYS A 187 11.59 -31.35 3.34
N ILE A 188 11.42 -30.27 2.57
CA ILE A 188 10.52 -29.17 2.94
C ILE A 188 9.10 -29.75 2.97
N PRO A 189 8.38 -29.70 4.11
CA PRO A 189 6.98 -30.12 4.18
C PRO A 189 6.14 -29.38 3.14
N SER A 190 4.99 -29.93 2.72
CA SER A 190 4.08 -29.20 1.83
C SER A 190 3.79 -27.81 2.42
N LEU A 191 4.34 -26.76 1.77
CA LEU A 191 4.21 -25.36 2.21
C LEU A 191 2.75 -24.88 2.23
N GLU A 192 1.82 -25.67 1.66
CA GLU A 192 0.37 -25.48 1.74
C GLU A 192 -0.18 -25.38 3.18
N LYS A 193 0.54 -25.91 4.18
CA LYS A 193 0.12 -25.88 5.60
C LYS A 193 0.91 -24.92 6.47
N ASP A 194 1.88 -24.19 5.91
CA ASP A 194 2.70 -23.32 6.73
C ASP A 194 1.92 -22.04 7.06
N ASN A 195 1.88 -21.66 8.34
CA ASN A 195 1.10 -20.56 8.93
C ASN A 195 1.65 -19.16 8.52
N THR A 196 2.07 -19.01 7.27
CA THR A 196 2.68 -17.83 6.64
C THR A 196 1.73 -16.63 6.56
N ASP A 197 0.43 -16.82 6.82
CA ASP A 197 -0.58 -15.76 6.89
C ASP A 197 -0.48 -14.88 8.17
N ARG A 198 0.44 -15.18 9.09
CA ARG A 198 0.53 -14.41 10.36
C ARG A 198 1.32 -13.11 10.28
N ASN A 199 2.24 -12.94 9.33
CA ASN A 199 2.97 -11.69 9.20
C ASN A 199 2.39 -10.80 8.09
N ARG A 200 1.19 -10.26 8.33
CA ARG A 200 0.47 -9.34 7.41
C ARG A 200 1.19 -8.01 7.20
N THR A 201 2.24 -7.73 7.97
CA THR A 201 3.00 -6.49 7.92
C THR A 201 4.06 -6.46 6.82
N SER A 202 4.38 -7.61 6.21
CA SER A 202 5.38 -7.67 5.14
C SER A 202 4.85 -7.07 3.82
N PRO A 203 5.63 -6.19 3.15
CA PRO A 203 5.27 -5.64 1.85
C PRO A 203 5.25 -6.66 0.70
N PHE A 204 6.15 -7.66 0.75
CA PHE A 204 6.32 -8.68 -0.27
C PHE A 204 6.52 -10.05 0.39
N ALA A 205 5.56 -10.96 0.25
CA ALA A 205 5.55 -12.22 1.00
C ALA A 205 5.44 -13.44 0.09
N PHE A 206 6.28 -14.45 0.31
CA PHE A 206 6.10 -15.76 -0.31
C PHE A 206 5.02 -16.55 0.42
N THR A 207 3.97 -16.94 -0.29
CA THR A 207 2.79 -17.65 0.27
C THR A 207 2.67 -19.05 -0.31
N GLY A 208 3.78 -19.79 -0.26
CA GLY A 208 3.88 -21.22 -0.57
C GLY A 208 4.14 -21.57 -2.03
N ASN A 209 3.50 -20.89 -2.99
CA ASN A 209 3.68 -21.15 -4.42
C ASN A 209 3.63 -19.89 -5.31
N LYS A 210 3.68 -18.71 -4.68
CA LYS A 210 3.54 -17.40 -5.30
C LYS A 210 4.09 -16.33 -4.34
N PHE A 211 4.38 -15.16 -4.86
CA PHE A 211 4.63 -13.98 -4.04
C PHE A 211 3.40 -13.08 -4.00
N GLU A 212 3.20 -12.38 -2.89
CA GLU A 212 2.10 -11.45 -2.68
C GLU A 212 2.65 -10.05 -2.44
N ILE A 213 2.27 -9.10 -3.30
CA ILE A 213 2.57 -7.67 -3.12
C ILE A 213 1.41 -7.03 -2.34
N ARG A 214 1.63 -6.67 -1.08
CA ARG A 214 0.57 -6.19 -0.17
C ARG A 214 0.41 -4.67 -0.11
N MET A 215 1.38 -3.95 -0.70
CA MET A 215 1.40 -2.48 -0.67
C MET A 215 0.44 -1.80 -1.66
N VAL A 216 -0.09 -2.54 -2.63
CA VAL A 216 -0.94 -1.97 -3.69
C VAL A 216 -2.23 -1.39 -3.08
N GLY A 217 -2.52 -0.13 -3.42
CA GLY A 217 -3.73 0.56 -2.97
C GLY A 217 -5.01 0.01 -3.60
N SER A 218 -6.12 0.06 -2.87
CA SER A 218 -7.43 -0.43 -3.33
C SER A 218 -7.98 0.28 -4.57
N SER A 219 -7.62 1.55 -4.79
CA SER A 219 -8.01 2.31 -5.98
C SER A 219 -7.05 2.15 -7.16
N MET A 220 -5.84 1.64 -6.91
CA MET A 220 -4.77 1.61 -7.90
C MET A 220 -5.02 0.58 -9.00
N ASN A 221 -4.49 0.85 -10.19
CA ASN A 221 -4.43 -0.13 -11.27
C ASN A 221 -3.29 -1.12 -11.01
N CYS A 222 -3.60 -2.42 -10.99
CA CYS A 222 -2.61 -3.49 -10.84
C CYS A 222 -1.54 -3.49 -11.93
N ALA A 223 -1.80 -2.89 -13.10
CA ALA A 223 -0.84 -2.79 -14.19
C ALA A 223 0.49 -2.18 -13.75
N ALA A 224 0.48 -1.10 -12.96
CA ALA A 224 1.71 -0.42 -12.57
C ALA A 224 2.70 -1.33 -11.80
N PRO A 225 2.33 -1.94 -10.65
CA PRO A 225 3.22 -2.86 -9.95
C PRO A 225 3.53 -4.12 -10.75
N MET A 226 2.61 -4.60 -11.61
CA MET A 226 2.87 -5.79 -12.45
C MET A 226 3.87 -5.51 -13.58
N THR A 227 3.82 -4.33 -14.21
CA THR A 227 4.82 -3.90 -15.18
C THR A 227 6.20 -3.85 -14.53
N ILE A 228 6.32 -3.20 -13.37
CA ILE A 228 7.61 -3.17 -12.65
C ILE A 228 8.07 -4.60 -12.34
N MET A 229 7.23 -5.41 -11.69
CA MET A 229 7.59 -6.74 -11.22
C MET A 229 8.05 -7.65 -12.36
N ASN A 230 7.31 -7.67 -13.47
CA ASN A 230 7.66 -8.50 -14.62
C ASN A 230 8.96 -8.02 -15.29
N THR A 231 9.16 -6.70 -15.40
CA THR A 231 10.37 -6.13 -16.00
C THR A 231 11.62 -6.43 -15.16
N ILE A 232 11.58 -6.19 -13.85
CA ILE A 232 12.75 -6.38 -12.98
C ILE A 232 13.13 -7.86 -12.88
N VAL A 233 12.15 -8.76 -12.82
CA VAL A 233 12.42 -10.21 -12.81
C VAL A 233 12.95 -10.68 -14.15
N GLY A 234 12.38 -10.20 -15.27
CA GLY A 234 12.89 -10.51 -16.60
C GLY A 234 14.36 -10.15 -16.75
N LYS A 235 14.73 -8.91 -16.38
CA LYS A 235 16.12 -8.44 -16.39
C LYS A 235 17.03 -9.31 -15.51
N GLN A 236 16.60 -9.62 -14.29
CA GLN A 236 17.37 -10.43 -13.35
C GLN A 236 17.58 -11.87 -13.86
N LEU A 237 16.61 -12.45 -14.57
CA LEU A 237 16.79 -13.78 -15.18
C LEU A 237 17.79 -13.79 -16.33
N GLU A 238 17.88 -12.70 -17.10
CA GLU A 238 18.91 -12.54 -18.14
C GLU A 238 20.32 -12.41 -17.54
N GLU A 239 20.46 -11.62 -16.47
CA GLU A 239 21.70 -11.49 -15.71
C GLU A 239 22.14 -12.84 -15.14
N PHE A 240 21.20 -13.56 -14.51
CA PHE A 240 21.45 -14.91 -14.01
C PHE A 240 21.93 -15.86 -15.10
N TYR A 241 21.31 -15.84 -16.28
CA TYR A 241 21.74 -16.66 -17.39
C TYR A 241 23.17 -16.32 -17.82
N ALA A 242 23.51 -15.03 -17.92
CA ALA A 242 24.85 -14.57 -18.26
C ALA A 242 25.89 -15.02 -17.22
N ASP A 243 25.59 -14.88 -15.93
CA ASP A 243 26.48 -15.29 -14.83
C ASP A 243 26.73 -16.80 -14.84
N VAL A 244 25.67 -17.60 -15.06
CA VAL A 244 25.79 -19.06 -15.19
C VAL A 244 26.68 -19.44 -16.37
N GLN A 245 26.52 -18.78 -17.53
CA GLN A 245 27.40 -19.01 -18.68
C GLN A 245 28.84 -18.59 -18.38
N GLY A 246 29.04 -17.52 -17.61
CA GLY A 246 30.35 -17.07 -17.13
C GLY A 246 31.07 -18.16 -16.35
N TYR A 247 30.45 -18.68 -15.29
CA TYR A 247 31.00 -19.75 -14.45
C TYR A 247 31.26 -21.05 -15.23
N MET A 248 30.35 -21.43 -16.14
CA MET A 248 30.56 -22.60 -16.99
C MET A 248 31.82 -22.47 -17.84
N LYS A 249 32.11 -21.28 -18.38
CA LYS A 249 33.28 -21.04 -19.23
C LYS A 249 34.57 -20.89 -18.43
N SER A 250 34.54 -20.15 -17.32
CA SER A 250 35.73 -19.85 -16.53
C SER A 250 36.23 -21.04 -15.73
N GLU A 251 35.33 -21.87 -15.21
CA GLU A 251 35.68 -23.00 -14.34
C GLU A 251 35.47 -24.38 -14.99
N GLY A 252 34.85 -24.45 -16.18
CA GLY A 252 34.58 -25.72 -16.86
C GLY A 252 33.56 -26.61 -16.16
N ILE A 253 32.70 -26.03 -15.32
CA ILE A 253 31.70 -26.76 -14.53
C ILE A 253 30.37 -26.92 -15.27
N LYS A 254 29.55 -27.89 -14.82
CA LYS A 254 28.22 -28.15 -15.39
C LYS A 254 27.23 -27.03 -15.05
N ALA A 255 26.22 -26.85 -15.89
CA ALA A 255 25.19 -25.83 -15.74
C ALA A 255 24.49 -25.84 -14.37
N GLN A 256 24.22 -27.02 -13.80
CA GLN A 256 23.57 -27.14 -12.48
C GLN A 256 24.48 -26.65 -11.35
N THR A 257 25.79 -26.93 -11.42
CA THR A 257 26.78 -26.46 -10.43
C THR A 257 26.98 -24.95 -10.57
N ALA A 258 27.09 -24.44 -11.80
CA ALA A 258 27.17 -23.00 -12.06
C ALA A 258 25.93 -22.25 -11.56
N ALA A 259 24.73 -22.77 -11.84
CA ALA A 259 23.47 -22.22 -11.36
C ALA A 259 23.43 -22.11 -9.83
N LEU A 260 23.85 -23.17 -9.13
CA LEU A 260 23.86 -23.17 -7.66
C LEU A 260 24.90 -22.18 -7.10
N LYS A 261 26.07 -22.02 -7.75
CA LYS A 261 27.05 -20.99 -7.37
C LYS A 261 26.50 -19.58 -7.51
N VAL A 262 25.84 -19.27 -8.63
CA VAL A 262 25.23 -17.94 -8.84
C VAL A 262 24.09 -17.72 -7.83
N ILE A 263 23.25 -18.72 -7.57
CA ILE A 263 22.21 -18.64 -6.53
C ILE A 263 22.83 -18.35 -5.16
N GLN A 264 23.93 -19.04 -4.79
CA GLN A 264 24.63 -18.81 -3.54
C GLN A 264 25.19 -17.38 -3.45
N GLN A 265 25.74 -16.85 -4.54
CA GLN A 265 26.18 -15.47 -4.62
C GLN A 265 25.01 -14.51 -4.34
N TYR A 266 23.88 -14.66 -5.05
CA TYR A 266 22.72 -13.80 -4.86
C TYR A 266 22.14 -13.89 -3.45
N ILE A 267 22.09 -15.09 -2.85
CA ILE A 267 21.64 -15.26 -1.46
C ILE A 267 22.48 -14.42 -0.49
N ASN A 268 23.80 -14.29 -0.73
CA ASN A 268 24.65 -13.42 0.08
C ASN A 268 24.35 -11.94 -0.16
N GLU A 269 24.04 -11.55 -1.40
CA GLU A 269 23.76 -10.16 -1.76
C GLU A 269 22.41 -9.68 -1.20
N PHE A 270 21.34 -10.46 -1.34
CA PHE A 270 20.00 -10.05 -0.91
C PHE A 270 19.67 -10.36 0.56
N GLN A 271 20.62 -10.84 1.37
CA GLN A 271 20.38 -11.01 2.83
C GLN A 271 19.73 -9.79 3.50
N PRO A 272 20.12 -8.53 3.18
CA PRO A 272 19.57 -7.36 3.84
C PRO A 272 18.04 -7.26 3.75
N ILE A 273 17.43 -7.66 2.62
CA ILE A 273 15.99 -7.50 2.38
C ILE A 273 15.12 -8.56 3.06
N LEU A 274 15.69 -9.68 3.49
CA LEU A 274 14.95 -10.75 4.15
C LEU A 274 14.57 -10.34 5.57
N PHE A 275 13.27 -10.38 5.87
CA PHE A 275 12.77 -10.01 7.20
C PHE A 275 11.53 -10.80 7.59
N GLU A 276 11.60 -11.42 8.77
CA GLU A 276 10.56 -12.31 9.31
C GLU A 276 9.79 -11.67 10.48
N GLY A 277 10.24 -10.53 10.99
CA GLY A 277 9.72 -9.86 12.19
C GLY A 277 8.56 -8.88 11.93
N ASP A 278 8.22 -8.10 12.95
CA ASP A 278 7.16 -7.09 12.87
C ASP A 278 7.64 -5.84 12.11
N GLY A 279 7.07 -5.60 10.93
CA GLY A 279 7.39 -4.47 10.07
C GLY A 279 6.96 -3.10 10.62
N TYR A 280 6.17 -3.05 11.70
CA TYR A 280 5.75 -1.78 12.32
C TYR A 280 6.69 -1.26 13.40
N SER A 281 7.51 -2.15 13.94
CA SER A 281 8.44 -1.83 15.03
C SER A 281 9.37 -0.66 14.65
N ASP A 282 9.63 0.22 15.61
CA ASP A 282 10.64 1.28 15.41
C ASP A 282 12.04 0.66 15.30
N GLU A 283 12.25 -0.49 15.97
CA GLU A 283 13.42 -1.34 15.83
C GLU A 283 13.64 -1.77 14.38
N TRP A 284 12.60 -2.17 13.65
CA TRP A 284 12.73 -2.52 12.23
C TRP A 284 13.11 -1.31 11.38
N LYS A 285 12.61 -0.11 11.67
CA LYS A 285 12.99 1.10 10.92
C LYS A 285 14.48 1.40 11.05
N GLU A 286 15.00 1.31 12.27
CA GLU A 286 16.44 1.50 12.54
C GLU A 286 17.29 0.39 11.92
N GLU A 287 16.85 -0.87 12.07
CA GLU A 287 17.53 -2.03 11.52
C GLU A 287 17.55 -1.99 9.98
N ALA A 288 16.43 -1.71 9.33
CA ALA A 288 16.33 -1.59 7.88
C ALA A 288 17.27 -0.51 7.33
N ALA A 289 17.35 0.65 8.00
CA ALA A 289 18.29 1.70 7.63
C ALA A 289 19.75 1.24 7.77
N SER A 290 20.09 0.51 8.86
CA SER A 290 21.43 -0.06 9.05
C SER A 290 21.80 -1.12 8.00
N ARG A 291 20.79 -1.79 7.45
CA ARG A 291 20.88 -2.76 6.35
C ARG A 291 20.92 -2.11 4.97
N GLY A 292 20.77 -0.79 4.87
CA GLY A 292 20.76 -0.04 3.61
C GLY A 292 19.44 -0.07 2.85
N LEU A 293 18.33 -0.45 3.50
CA LEU A 293 17.01 -0.43 2.90
C LEU A 293 16.39 0.97 3.00
N SER A 294 15.92 1.50 1.87
CA SER A 294 15.26 2.80 1.80
C SER A 294 13.91 2.81 2.53
N ASN A 295 13.53 3.98 3.03
CA ASN A 295 12.21 4.23 3.60
C ASN A 295 11.63 5.52 3.00
N PHE A 296 10.73 5.38 2.03
CA PHE A 296 10.04 6.50 1.38
C PHE A 296 8.57 6.55 1.83
N PRO A 297 8.26 7.21 2.96
CA PRO A 297 6.92 7.21 3.53
C PRO A 297 5.91 7.98 2.67
N ASN A 298 6.37 8.98 1.91
CA ASN A 298 5.51 9.86 1.14
C ASN A 298 5.65 9.63 -0.37
N THR A 299 4.57 9.88 -1.10
CA THR A 299 4.51 9.67 -2.54
C THR A 299 5.55 10.48 -3.34
N PRO A 300 5.75 11.80 -3.13
CA PRO A 300 6.72 12.55 -3.95
C PRO A 300 8.14 11.99 -3.87
N ASP A 301 8.59 11.64 -2.66
CA ASP A 301 9.94 11.08 -2.47
C ASP A 301 10.06 9.67 -3.05
N ALA A 302 9.01 8.84 -2.93
CA ALA A 302 8.99 7.51 -3.52
C ALA A 302 9.03 7.56 -5.06
N LEU A 303 8.37 8.54 -5.67
CA LEU A 303 8.28 8.66 -7.13
C LEU A 303 9.64 9.00 -7.78
N ASP A 304 10.57 9.62 -7.05
CA ASP A 304 11.92 9.93 -7.56
C ASP A 304 12.66 8.65 -8.04
N ALA A 305 12.29 7.48 -7.52
CA ALA A 305 12.86 6.20 -7.98
C ALA A 305 12.60 5.90 -9.47
N TYR A 306 11.59 6.50 -10.10
CA TYR A 306 11.32 6.33 -11.54
C TYR A 306 12.40 6.97 -12.41
N VAL A 307 13.04 8.04 -11.95
CA VAL A 307 14.01 8.83 -12.74
C VAL A 307 15.47 8.58 -12.34
N ASN A 308 15.71 7.62 -11.46
CA ASN A 308 17.07 7.20 -11.12
C ASN A 308 17.70 6.38 -12.27
N ASP A 309 19.02 6.52 -12.44
CA ASP A 309 19.79 5.87 -13.52
C ASP A 309 19.57 4.35 -13.58
N SER A 310 19.48 3.69 -12.42
CA SER A 310 19.26 2.24 -12.34
C SER A 310 17.88 1.82 -12.89
N SER A 311 16.84 2.61 -12.62
CA SER A 311 15.49 2.37 -13.13
C SER A 311 15.42 2.62 -14.63
N ILE A 312 15.99 3.73 -15.10
CA ILE A 312 16.07 4.06 -16.53
C ILE A 312 16.78 2.94 -17.30
N ALA A 313 17.92 2.44 -16.79
CA ALA A 313 18.68 1.39 -17.44
C ALA A 313 17.89 0.07 -17.58
N VAL A 314 17.07 -0.29 -16.59
CA VAL A 314 16.24 -1.51 -16.66
C VAL A 314 15.14 -1.38 -17.72
N PHE A 315 14.49 -0.23 -17.80
CA PHE A 315 13.43 0.01 -18.79
C PHE A 315 13.98 0.13 -20.21
N ASP A 316 15.07 0.85 -20.39
CA ASP A 316 15.74 0.98 -21.69
C ASP A 316 16.23 -0.38 -22.21
N HIS A 317 16.85 -1.18 -21.33
CA HIS A 317 17.30 -2.53 -21.68
C HIS A 317 16.14 -3.46 -22.05
N SER A 318 15.04 -3.41 -21.30
CA SER A 318 13.87 -4.29 -21.54
C SER A 318 13.01 -3.87 -22.74
N GLY A 319 13.15 -2.63 -23.21
CA GLY A 319 12.30 -2.06 -24.27
C GLY A 319 10.84 -1.84 -23.84
N VAL A 320 10.55 -1.87 -22.53
CA VAL A 320 9.19 -1.65 -22.00
C VAL A 320 8.85 -0.17 -21.97
N TYR A 321 9.79 0.69 -21.57
CA TYR A 321 9.66 2.14 -21.67
C TYR A 321 10.99 2.73 -22.15
N SER A 322 10.92 3.74 -23.01
CA SER A 322 12.04 4.64 -23.26
C SER A 322 12.28 5.58 -22.06
N PRO A 323 13.49 6.16 -21.91
CA PRO A 323 13.76 7.14 -20.87
C PRO A 323 12.75 8.30 -20.85
N LYS A 324 12.32 8.76 -22.03
CA LYS A 324 11.35 9.84 -22.18
C LYS A 324 9.94 9.45 -21.74
N GLU A 325 9.51 8.21 -22.01
CA GLU A 325 8.22 7.71 -21.51
C GLU A 325 8.24 7.58 -19.99
N LEU A 326 9.35 7.12 -19.42
CA LEU A 326 9.51 6.99 -17.97
C LEU A 326 9.45 8.35 -17.25
N GLU A 327 10.12 9.36 -17.81
CA GLU A 327 10.04 10.75 -17.36
C GLU A 327 8.61 11.30 -17.44
N ALA A 328 7.91 11.07 -18.56
CA ALA A 328 6.50 11.48 -18.70
C ALA A 328 5.58 10.79 -17.69
N HIS A 329 5.80 9.51 -17.41
CA HIS A 329 5.09 8.78 -16.36
C HIS A 329 5.32 9.42 -14.99
N TYR A 330 6.58 9.72 -14.64
CA TYR A 330 6.95 10.40 -13.40
C TYR A 330 6.23 11.74 -13.24
N GLU A 331 6.28 12.61 -14.27
CA GLU A 331 5.59 13.91 -14.25
C GLU A 331 4.07 13.77 -14.04
N VAL A 332 3.42 12.84 -14.76
CA VAL A 332 1.97 12.61 -14.63
C VAL A 332 1.61 12.11 -13.22
N MET A 333 2.43 11.26 -12.61
CA MET A 333 2.22 10.79 -11.24
C MET A 333 2.36 11.91 -10.22
N LEU A 334 3.36 12.79 -10.38
CA LEU A 334 3.52 13.98 -9.54
C LEU A 334 2.33 14.93 -9.68
N GLU A 335 1.90 15.23 -10.90
CA GLU A 335 0.76 16.12 -11.15
C GLU A 335 -0.53 15.55 -10.55
N ASN A 336 -0.76 14.23 -10.69
CA ASN A 336 -1.88 13.56 -10.04
C ASN A 336 -1.86 13.73 -8.52
N TYR A 337 -0.70 13.56 -7.89
CA TYR A 337 -0.53 13.78 -6.45
C TYR A 337 -0.86 15.23 -6.06
N ILE A 338 -0.26 16.20 -6.77
CA ILE A 338 -0.48 17.64 -6.55
C ILE A 338 -1.97 17.97 -6.61
N LEU A 339 -2.65 17.53 -7.68
CA LEU A 339 -4.07 17.82 -7.89
C LEU A 339 -4.94 17.19 -6.80
N LYS A 340 -4.66 15.96 -6.38
CA LYS A 340 -5.40 15.28 -5.30
C LYS A 340 -5.28 16.01 -3.98
N VAL A 341 -4.07 16.26 -3.51
CA VAL A 341 -3.83 16.99 -2.25
C VAL A 341 -4.38 18.41 -2.33
N GLN A 342 -4.32 19.05 -3.51
CA GLN A 342 -4.93 20.35 -3.73
C GLN A 342 -6.46 20.32 -3.56
N ILE A 343 -7.14 19.33 -4.13
CA ILE A 343 -8.59 19.16 -3.98
C ILE A 343 -8.95 18.92 -2.53
N GLU A 344 -8.24 18.03 -1.84
CA GLU A 344 -8.44 17.75 -0.41
C GLU A 344 -8.31 19.02 0.44
N ALA A 345 -7.25 19.81 0.23
CA ALA A 345 -7.06 21.08 0.92
C ALA A 345 -8.21 22.07 0.68
N ARG A 346 -8.67 22.18 -0.57
CA ARG A 346 -9.76 23.10 -0.95
C ARG A 346 -11.08 22.68 -0.30
N VAL A 347 -11.45 21.41 -0.45
CA VAL A 347 -12.70 20.86 0.09
C VAL A 347 -12.70 20.93 1.61
N MET A 348 -11.60 20.59 2.27
CA MET A 348 -11.49 20.72 3.73
C MET A 348 -11.68 22.18 4.18
N GLY A 349 -10.99 23.13 3.52
CA GLY A 349 -11.16 24.55 3.82
C GLY A 349 -12.61 25.03 3.64
N GLU A 350 -13.27 24.59 2.56
CA GLU A 350 -14.66 24.94 2.28
C GLU A 350 -15.62 24.35 3.31
N ILE A 351 -15.50 23.05 3.63
CA ILE A 351 -16.31 22.37 4.65
C ILE A 351 -16.14 23.06 6.01
N CYS A 352 -14.90 23.32 6.40
CA CYS A 352 -14.60 23.93 7.69
C CYS A 352 -15.16 25.36 7.80
N LEU A 353 -14.99 26.18 6.77
CA LEU A 353 -15.43 27.58 6.80
C LEU A 353 -16.95 27.76 6.58
N ASN A 354 -17.57 26.94 5.73
CA ASN A 354 -18.97 27.12 5.32
C ASN A 354 -19.95 26.23 6.08
N HIS A 355 -19.49 25.15 6.73
CA HIS A 355 -20.37 24.22 7.44
C HIS A 355 -20.01 24.14 8.93
N VAL A 356 -18.78 23.73 9.27
CA VAL A 356 -18.37 23.50 10.67
C VAL A 356 -18.37 24.79 11.48
N MET A 357 -17.72 25.85 10.97
CA MET A 357 -17.60 27.13 11.68
C MET A 357 -18.97 27.81 11.91
N PRO A 358 -19.90 27.88 10.94
CA PRO A 358 -21.24 28.43 11.19
C PRO A 358 -22.03 27.65 12.25
N ALA A 359 -21.96 26.32 12.25
CA ALA A 359 -22.59 25.50 13.27
C ALA A 359 -22.02 25.80 14.67
N ALA A 360 -20.68 25.90 14.77
CA ALA A 360 -19.99 26.24 16.01
C ALA A 360 -20.41 27.62 16.54
N ILE A 361 -20.43 28.65 15.69
CA ILE A 361 -20.83 30.01 16.08
C ILE A 361 -22.30 30.06 16.48
N LYS A 362 -23.18 29.35 15.77
CA LYS A 362 -24.61 29.27 16.12
C LYS A 362 -24.80 28.68 17.51
N TYR A 363 -24.12 27.56 17.81
CA TYR A 363 -24.20 26.92 19.12
C TYR A 363 -23.54 27.78 20.22
N GLN A 364 -22.42 28.44 19.93
CA GLN A 364 -21.78 29.40 20.81
C GLN A 364 -22.75 30.52 21.23
N ASN A 365 -23.55 31.05 20.30
CA ASN A 365 -24.57 32.06 20.58
C ASN A 365 -25.73 31.54 21.45
N VAL A 366 -26.04 30.24 21.40
CA VAL A 366 -27.02 29.62 22.31
C VAL A 366 -26.46 29.61 23.73
N LEU A 367 -25.23 29.13 23.92
CA LEU A 367 -24.57 29.10 25.23
C LEU A 367 -24.37 30.50 25.81
N ALA A 368 -23.90 31.45 25.00
CA ALA A 368 -23.70 32.84 25.45
C ALA A 368 -25.01 33.50 25.91
N ARG A 369 -26.12 33.25 25.21
CA ARG A 369 -27.45 33.73 25.63
C ARG A 369 -27.90 33.07 26.93
N ASN A 370 -27.68 31.76 27.09
CA ASN A 370 -27.99 31.05 28.33
C ASN A 370 -27.21 31.65 29.51
N ILE A 371 -25.89 31.83 29.39
CA ILE A 371 -25.05 32.46 30.42
C ILE A 371 -25.57 33.86 30.77
N LYS A 372 -25.90 34.68 29.77
CA LYS A 372 -26.47 36.01 30.01
C LYS A 372 -27.76 35.94 30.83
N HIS A 373 -28.68 35.06 30.47
CA HIS A 373 -29.94 34.90 31.21
C HIS A 373 -29.73 34.41 32.65
N LEU A 374 -28.82 33.45 32.89
CA LEU A 374 -28.50 32.97 34.23
C LEU A 374 -27.87 34.07 35.10
N LYS A 375 -27.03 34.91 34.48
CA LYS A 375 -26.46 36.10 35.14
C LYS A 375 -27.53 37.14 35.47
N ASP A 376 -28.45 37.40 34.55
CA ASP A 376 -29.51 38.42 34.71
C ASP A 376 -30.48 38.06 35.84
N ILE A 377 -30.70 36.77 36.14
CA ILE A 377 -31.52 36.31 37.28
C ILE A 377 -30.74 36.22 38.60
N GLY A 378 -29.46 36.60 38.61
CA GLY A 378 -28.63 36.72 39.80
C GLY A 378 -27.90 35.44 40.24
N LEU A 379 -27.75 34.43 39.36
CA LEU A 379 -26.95 33.26 39.71
C LEU A 379 -25.45 33.57 39.76
N PRO A 380 -24.69 33.00 40.71
CA PRO A 380 -23.23 33.11 40.75
C PRO A 380 -22.56 32.39 39.57
N GLU A 381 -21.31 32.77 39.26
CA GLU A 381 -20.55 32.20 38.13
C GLU A 381 -20.34 30.69 38.23
N GLU A 382 -20.25 30.15 39.45
CA GLU A 382 -20.11 28.71 39.72
C GLU A 382 -21.25 27.89 39.08
N ASP A 383 -22.46 28.46 38.98
CA ASP A 383 -23.64 27.78 38.42
C ASP A 383 -23.65 27.72 36.89
N TYR A 384 -22.82 28.53 36.21
CA TYR A 384 -22.70 28.54 34.74
C TYR A 384 -21.25 28.42 34.23
N GLU A 385 -20.33 28.02 35.11
CA GLU A 385 -18.91 27.90 34.80
C GLU A 385 -18.65 26.90 33.66
N ALA A 386 -19.42 25.80 33.62
CA ALA A 386 -19.33 24.78 32.57
C ALA A 386 -19.65 25.35 31.18
N GLN A 387 -20.75 26.10 31.05
CA GLN A 387 -21.15 26.75 29.80
C GLN A 387 -20.10 27.78 29.37
N LEU A 388 -19.53 28.51 30.33
CA LEU A 388 -18.46 29.48 30.05
C LEU A 388 -17.19 28.79 29.54
N LYS A 389 -16.83 27.64 30.11
CA LYS A 389 -15.71 26.80 29.63
C LYS A 389 -15.95 26.34 28.18
N ASP A 390 -17.16 25.90 27.85
CA ASP A 390 -17.48 25.47 26.48
C ASP A 390 -17.47 26.65 25.49
N VAL A 391 -18.00 27.81 25.85
CA VAL A 391 -17.91 29.03 25.01
C VAL A 391 -16.45 29.40 24.72
N LYS A 392 -15.58 29.34 25.73
CA LYS A 392 -14.13 29.59 25.57
C LYS A 392 -13.48 28.57 24.63
N ARG A 393 -13.80 27.27 24.80
CA ARG A 393 -13.28 26.19 23.95
C ARG A 393 -13.73 26.33 22.50
N ILE A 394 -15.02 26.59 22.26
CA ILE A 394 -15.55 26.83 20.91
C ILE A 394 -14.84 28.03 20.28
N SER A 395 -14.69 29.13 21.02
CA SER A 395 -13.99 30.33 20.52
C SER A 395 -12.56 30.02 20.11
N TYR A 396 -11.84 29.23 20.91
CA TYR A 396 -10.49 28.79 20.62
C TYR A 396 -10.43 27.95 19.34
N PHE A 397 -11.24 26.89 19.22
CA PHE A 397 -11.18 26.01 18.06
C PHE A 397 -11.70 26.67 16.77
N VAL A 398 -12.66 27.59 16.85
CA VAL A 398 -13.08 28.40 15.70
C VAL A 398 -11.94 29.30 15.21
N HIS A 399 -11.19 29.90 16.13
CA HIS A 399 -10.01 30.70 15.81
C HIS A 399 -8.91 29.84 15.16
N GLU A 400 -8.57 28.70 15.76
CA GLU A 400 -7.58 27.76 15.22
C GLU A 400 -7.96 27.27 13.83
N LEU A 401 -9.21 26.86 13.64
CA LEU A 401 -9.73 26.41 12.35
C LEU A 401 -9.57 27.51 11.29
N LYS A 402 -10.01 28.74 11.58
CA LYS A 402 -9.94 29.86 10.63
C LYS A 402 -8.49 30.22 10.26
N ASN A 403 -7.60 30.29 11.25
CA ASN A 403 -6.21 30.66 11.03
C ASN A 403 -5.44 29.58 10.26
N ASN A 404 -5.63 28.31 10.61
CA ASN A 404 -4.95 27.21 9.92
C ASN A 404 -5.48 27.03 8.50
N VAL A 405 -6.78 27.21 8.25
CA VAL A 405 -7.31 27.23 6.87
C VAL A 405 -6.68 28.37 6.06
N LYS A 406 -6.57 29.58 6.64
CA LYS A 406 -5.92 30.70 5.97
C LYS A 406 -4.44 30.40 5.64
N ALA A 407 -3.69 29.90 6.62
CA ALA A 407 -2.28 29.55 6.45
C ALA A 407 -2.09 28.47 5.37
N MET A 408 -2.89 27.40 5.41
CA MET A 408 -2.90 26.35 4.38
C MET A 408 -3.17 26.91 2.99
N VAL A 409 -4.14 27.84 2.86
CA VAL A 409 -4.45 28.49 1.59
C VAL A 409 -3.28 29.34 1.09
N ASP A 410 -2.57 30.02 1.98
CA ASP A 410 -1.42 30.85 1.62
C ASP A 410 -0.21 29.99 1.21
N GLU A 411 0.10 28.91 1.92
CA GLU A 411 1.10 27.92 1.50
C GLU A 411 0.76 27.29 0.14
N ARG A 412 -0.52 26.96 -0.09
CA ARG A 412 -0.98 26.46 -1.38
C ARG A 412 -0.75 27.46 -2.52
N LYS A 413 -0.91 28.77 -2.27
CA LYS A 413 -0.59 29.81 -3.27
C LYS A 413 0.89 29.87 -3.57
N ILE A 414 1.76 29.64 -2.59
CA ILE A 414 3.21 29.57 -2.78
C ILE A 414 3.56 28.34 -3.62
N ALA A 415 3.09 27.16 -3.21
CA ALA A 415 3.34 25.90 -3.92
C ALA A 415 2.87 25.95 -5.39
N ASN A 416 1.71 26.56 -5.66
CA ASN A 416 1.17 26.72 -7.01
C ASN A 416 2.03 27.56 -7.96
N LYS A 417 2.97 28.37 -7.45
CA LYS A 417 3.87 29.18 -8.28
C LYS A 417 5.15 28.46 -8.68
N LEU A 418 5.42 27.29 -8.11
CA LEU A 418 6.57 26.48 -8.48
C LEU A 418 6.34 25.94 -9.91
N GLU A 419 7.38 26.00 -10.74
CA GLU A 419 7.28 25.52 -12.13
C GLU A 419 7.57 24.02 -12.19
N ASP A 420 8.61 23.56 -11.50
CA ASP A 420 8.99 22.16 -11.40
C ASP A 420 7.93 21.32 -10.66
N ALA A 421 7.56 20.18 -11.25
CA ALA A 421 6.53 19.30 -10.71
C ALA A 421 6.98 18.60 -9.42
N SER A 422 8.26 18.22 -9.31
CA SER A 422 8.80 17.52 -8.14
C SER A 422 8.84 18.47 -6.93
N GLU A 423 9.38 19.67 -7.11
CA GLU A 423 9.40 20.71 -6.09
C GLU A 423 7.98 21.08 -5.65
N LYS A 424 7.05 21.21 -6.60
CA LYS A 424 5.64 21.48 -6.31
C LYS A 424 5.01 20.36 -5.48
N ALA A 425 5.19 19.10 -5.88
CA ALA A 425 4.66 17.95 -5.15
C ALA A 425 5.23 17.87 -3.71
N LYS A 426 6.54 18.08 -3.55
CA LYS A 426 7.21 18.16 -2.24
C LYS A 426 6.70 19.33 -1.40
N ALA A 427 6.43 20.49 -2.00
CA ALA A 427 5.81 21.62 -1.30
C ALA A 427 4.39 21.30 -0.80
N TYR A 428 3.57 20.63 -1.62
CA TYR A 428 2.26 20.16 -1.19
C TYR A 428 2.36 19.16 -0.04
N CYS A 429 3.26 18.18 -0.14
CA CYS A 429 3.47 17.17 0.88
C CYS A 429 3.96 17.75 2.21
N ASN A 430 4.97 18.62 2.17
CA ASN A 430 5.71 19.03 3.36
C ASN A 430 5.21 20.34 3.96
N LYS A 431 4.47 21.17 3.20
CA LYS A 431 3.99 22.48 3.67
C LYS A 431 2.47 22.62 3.66
N VAL A 432 1.75 22.00 2.72
CA VAL A 432 0.28 22.13 2.65
C VAL A 432 -0.42 21.05 3.47
N LYS A 433 -0.10 19.77 3.21
CA LYS A 433 -0.72 18.60 3.87
C LYS A 433 -0.69 18.67 5.41
N PRO A 434 0.38 19.11 6.10
CA PRO A 434 0.41 19.15 7.57
C PRO A 434 -0.68 20.01 8.22
N TYR A 435 -1.17 21.05 7.53
CA TYR A 435 -2.27 21.86 8.06
C TYR A 435 -3.58 21.06 8.14
N MET A 436 -3.78 20.06 7.28
CA MET A 436 -5.02 19.28 7.24
C MET A 436 -5.28 18.57 8.56
N ASP A 437 -4.25 18.00 9.19
CA ASP A 437 -4.36 17.32 10.48
C ASP A 437 -4.73 18.31 11.60
N THR A 438 -4.14 19.50 11.57
CA THR A 438 -4.41 20.55 12.57
C THR A 438 -5.84 21.09 12.43
N ILE A 439 -6.28 21.35 11.19
CA ILE A 439 -7.65 21.79 10.89
C ILE A 439 -8.66 20.72 11.30
N ARG A 440 -8.39 19.46 10.94
CA ARG A 440 -9.22 18.32 11.32
C ARG A 440 -9.33 18.20 12.84
N TYR A 441 -8.22 18.28 13.57
CA TYR A 441 -8.24 18.21 15.03
C TYR A 441 -9.17 19.26 15.65
N ALA A 442 -9.11 20.50 15.17
CA ALA A 442 -10.01 21.55 15.64
C ALA A 442 -11.49 21.23 15.34
N ALA A 443 -11.80 20.72 14.14
CA ALA A 443 -13.14 20.30 13.76
C ALA A 443 -13.65 19.13 14.63
N ASP A 444 -12.81 18.11 14.84
CA ASP A 444 -13.14 16.94 15.67
C ASP A 444 -13.41 17.35 17.13
N LYS A 445 -12.68 18.34 17.67
CA LYS A 445 -12.97 18.88 19.01
C LYS A 445 -14.26 19.69 19.07
N LEU A 446 -14.63 20.37 17.99
CA LEU A 446 -15.92 21.08 17.90
C LEU A 446 -17.09 20.08 17.83
N GLU A 447 -16.95 18.95 17.12
CA GLU A 447 -17.97 17.90 17.03
C GLU A 447 -18.43 17.39 18.40
N LEU A 448 -17.50 17.31 19.36
CA LEU A 448 -17.75 16.80 20.72
C LEU A 448 -18.48 17.80 21.62
N ILE A 449 -18.43 19.09 21.30
CA ILE A 449 -18.99 20.17 22.13
C ILE A 449 -20.36 20.60 21.59
N ILE A 450 -20.50 20.65 20.26
CA ILE A 450 -21.70 21.13 19.59
C ILE A 450 -22.82 20.08 19.71
N ASP A 451 -24.04 20.55 19.95
CA ASP A 451 -25.23 19.71 19.98
C ASP A 451 -25.37 18.92 18.65
N ASP A 452 -25.67 17.64 18.77
CA ASP A 452 -25.77 16.70 17.66
C ASP A 452 -26.73 17.18 16.57
N LYS A 453 -27.84 17.81 16.99
CA LYS A 453 -28.86 18.36 16.07
C LYS A 453 -28.37 19.54 15.23
N ASP A 454 -27.35 20.24 15.72
CA ASP A 454 -26.77 21.43 15.08
C ASP A 454 -25.47 21.08 14.33
N TRP A 455 -24.94 19.87 14.49
CA TRP A 455 -23.74 19.42 13.79
C TRP A 455 -24.06 19.12 12.31
N PRO A 456 -23.30 19.67 11.35
CA PRO A 456 -23.69 19.65 9.94
C PRO A 456 -23.30 18.36 9.19
N MET A 457 -22.51 17.48 9.80
CA MET A 457 -21.93 16.30 9.14
C MET A 457 -22.41 15.01 9.79
N VAL A 458 -22.49 13.94 9.01
CA VAL A 458 -22.76 12.60 9.53
C VAL A 458 -21.57 12.13 10.37
N LYS A 459 -21.82 11.66 11.59
CA LYS A 459 -20.77 11.22 12.51
C LYS A 459 -20.29 9.83 12.16
N TYR A 460 -19.05 9.50 12.56
CA TYR A 460 -18.46 8.18 12.28
C TYR A 460 -19.30 7.03 12.83
N ARG A 461 -19.91 7.18 14.02
CA ARG A 461 -20.81 6.16 14.59
C ARG A 461 -21.99 5.83 13.67
N GLU A 462 -22.45 6.82 12.91
CA GLU A 462 -23.60 6.70 12.03
C GLU A 462 -23.19 6.04 10.72
N MET A 463 -22.09 6.52 10.11
CA MET A 463 -21.55 5.95 8.87
C MET A 463 -21.15 4.47 9.01
N MET A 464 -20.71 4.06 10.20
CA MET A 464 -20.20 2.71 10.44
C MET A 464 -21.25 1.70 10.91
N PHE A 465 -22.23 2.15 11.71
CA PHE A 465 -23.08 1.22 12.47
C PHE A 465 -24.57 1.46 12.33
N ILE A 466 -25.01 2.67 11.93
CA ILE A 466 -26.45 2.90 11.74
C ILE A 466 -26.85 2.24 10.42
N ARG A 467 -27.80 1.30 10.52
CA ARG A 467 -28.22 0.40 9.44
C ARG A 467 -29.66 0.64 9.03
#